data_AF-A0A358PED5-F1
#
_entry.id   AF-A0A358PED5-F1
#
_cell.length_a   1.000
_cell.length_b   1.000
_cell.length_c   1.000
_cell.angle_alpha   90.00
_cell.angle_beta   90.00
_cell.angle_gamma   90.00
#
_symmetry.space_group_name_H-M   'P 1'
#
loop_
_entity.id
_entity.type
_entity.pdbx_description
1 polymer ?
#
loop_
_entity_poly.entity_id
_entity_poly.type
_entity_poly.pdbx_seq_one_letter_code
_entity_poly.pdbx_strand_id
1 'polypeptide(L)'
;MRSETVIRHGAEGFAGMHKAGRLAAEVLDMITPYVIAGASTEHLDRLCHDYILAHGATPAPLNYKGFPKSTCISLNHVVCHGIPGPKTLR
;
A
#
# COMPACT_ATOMS: atom_id res chain seq x y z
N MET A 1 -24.42 17.62 -7.89
CA MET A 1 -24.54 16.37 -7.09
C MET A 1 -24.07 15.24 -8.00
N ARG A 2 -23.20 14.32 -7.54
CA ARG A 2 -22.71 13.23 -8.40
C ARG A 2 -23.85 12.25 -8.65
N SER A 3 -24.08 11.89 -9.92
CA SER A 3 -25.21 11.06 -10.37
C SER A 3 -24.78 9.62 -10.70
N GLU A 4 -23.57 9.22 -10.29
CA GLU A 4 -22.98 7.94 -10.69
C GLU A 4 -23.61 6.78 -9.90
N THR A 5 -23.73 5.62 -10.55
CA THR A 5 -24.27 4.40 -9.91
C THR A 5 -23.29 3.88 -8.87
N VAL A 6 -23.76 3.68 -7.63
CA VAL A 6 -22.99 3.00 -6.58
C VAL A 6 -23.05 1.49 -6.79
N ILE A 7 -21.90 0.85 -6.90
CA ILE A 7 -21.81 -0.61 -7.01
C ILE A 7 -22.28 -1.24 -5.69
N ARG A 8 -23.24 -2.16 -5.78
CA ARG A 8 -23.73 -2.96 -4.64
C ARG A 8 -23.14 -4.37 -4.73
N HIS A 9 -22.22 -4.70 -3.84
CA HIS A 9 -21.60 -6.01 -3.82
C HIS A 9 -22.52 -7.09 -3.22
N GLY A 10 -22.42 -8.31 -3.74
CA GLY A 10 -23.02 -9.51 -3.14
C GLY A 10 -22.08 -10.22 -2.17
N ALA A 11 -22.50 -11.37 -1.63
CA ALA A 11 -21.76 -12.13 -0.63
C ALA A 11 -20.32 -12.50 -1.07
N GLU A 12 -20.14 -12.90 -2.33
CA GLU A 12 -18.82 -13.22 -2.88
C GLU A 12 -17.90 -11.99 -2.94
N GLY A 13 -18.44 -10.84 -3.38
CA GLY A 13 -17.71 -9.57 -3.41
C GLY A 13 -17.26 -9.14 -2.02
N PHE A 14 -18.13 -9.28 -1.01
CA PHE A 14 -17.76 -9.02 0.38
C PHE A 14 -16.67 -9.97 0.87
N ALA A 15 -16.77 -11.28 0.58
CA ALA A 15 -15.75 -12.25 0.97
C ALA A 15 -14.38 -11.92 0.36
N GLY A 16 -14.35 -11.50 -0.92
CA GLY A 16 -13.13 -11.02 -1.58
C GLY A 16 -12.55 -9.77 -0.93
N MET A 17 -13.39 -8.76 -0.68
CA MET A 17 -12.97 -7.52 0.00
C MET A 17 -12.44 -7.77 1.41
N HIS A 18 -13.04 -8.69 2.17
CA HIS A 18 -12.56 -9.06 3.50
C HIS A 18 -11.17 -9.70 3.46
N LYS A 19 -10.90 -10.58 2.49
CA LYS A 19 -9.57 -11.19 2.31
C LYS A 19 -8.52 -10.14 1.93
N ALA A 20 -8.82 -9.30 0.93
CA ALA A 20 -7.92 -8.26 0.48
C ALA A 20 -7.64 -7.20 1.56
N GLY A 21 -8.69 -6.74 2.26
CA GLY A 21 -8.57 -5.77 3.34
C GLY A 21 -7.78 -6.29 4.54
N ARG A 22 -7.93 -7.59 4.86
CA ARG A 22 -7.14 -8.23 5.91
C ARG A 22 -5.65 -8.24 5.58
N LEU A 23 -5.27 -8.68 4.39
CA LEU A 23 -3.87 -8.67 3.97
C LEU A 23 -3.30 -7.25 3.91
N ALA A 24 -4.09 -6.27 3.46
CA ALA A 24 -3.68 -4.87 3.48
C ALA A 24 -3.39 -4.36 4.91
N ALA A 25 -4.19 -4.76 5.90
CA ALA A 25 -3.96 -4.45 7.30
C ALA A 25 -2.70 -5.16 7.83
N GLU A 26 -2.52 -6.45 7.51
CA GLU A 26 -1.34 -7.23 7.91
C GLU A 26 -0.03 -6.62 7.36
N VAL A 27 -0.04 -6.05 6.15
CA VAL A 27 1.13 -5.32 5.60
C VAL A 27 1.46 -4.08 6.44
N LEU A 28 0.44 -3.33 6.89
CA LEU A 28 0.62 -2.15 7.74
C LEU A 28 1.15 -2.54 9.13
N ASP A 29 0.64 -3.62 9.71
CA ASP A 29 1.12 -4.14 10.98
C ASP A 29 2.57 -4.62 10.86
N MET A 30 2.88 -5.37 9.79
CA MET A 30 4.23 -5.89 9.54
C MET A 30 5.27 -4.78 9.37
N ILE A 31 4.94 -3.70 8.65
CA ILE A 31 5.92 -2.65 8.37
C ILE A 31 6.20 -1.77 9.59
N THR A 32 5.25 -1.67 10.54
CA THR A 32 5.32 -0.80 11.73
C THR A 32 6.68 -0.85 12.47
N PRO A 33 7.24 -2.01 12.86
CA PRO A 33 8.52 -2.06 13.56
C PRO A 33 9.74 -1.56 12.74
N TYR A 34 9.62 -1.44 11.42
CA TYR A 34 10.70 -0.98 10.53
C TYR A 34 10.67 0.53 10.28
N VAL A 35 9.59 1.22 10.66
CA VAL A 35 9.43 2.68 10.53
C VAL A 35 10.23 3.37 11.64
N ILE A 36 11.55 3.36 11.48
CA ILE A 36 12.53 3.92 12.43
C ILE A 36 13.38 5.01 11.79
N ALA A 37 13.95 5.88 12.62
CA ALA A 37 14.89 6.92 12.16
C ALA A 37 16.04 6.29 11.35
N GLY A 38 16.36 6.90 10.21
CA GLY A 38 17.39 6.42 9.29
C GLY A 38 16.93 5.39 8.26
N ALA A 39 15.75 4.77 8.39
CA ALA A 39 15.22 3.88 7.36
C ALA A 39 14.89 4.66 6.07
N SER A 40 15.31 4.17 4.89
CA SER A 40 14.92 4.77 3.60
C SER A 40 13.52 4.34 3.20
N THR A 41 12.76 5.23 2.54
CA THR A 41 11.42 4.88 2.07
C THR A 41 11.46 3.77 1.02
N GLU A 42 12.53 3.68 0.21
CA GLU A 42 12.76 2.57 -0.70
C GLU A 42 12.99 1.22 0.01
N HIS A 43 13.65 1.22 1.17
CA HIS A 43 13.78 -0.01 1.97
C HIS A 43 12.42 -0.47 2.48
N LEU A 44 11.61 0.46 3.00
CA LEU A 44 10.26 0.15 3.50
C LEU A 44 9.34 -0.36 2.39
N ASP A 45 9.38 0.25 1.21
CA ASP A 45 8.60 -0.20 0.05
C ASP A 45 8.97 -1.64 -0.38
N ARG A 46 10.26 -1.98 -0.35
CA ARG A 46 10.73 -3.33 -0.66
C ARG A 46 10.21 -4.36 0.35
N LEU A 47 10.25 -4.06 1.64
CA LEU A 47 9.68 -4.95 2.68
C LEU A 47 8.18 -5.18 2.44
N CYS A 48 7.42 -4.12 2.15
CA CYS A 48 6.00 -4.25 1.80
C CYS A 48 5.80 -5.06 0.52
N HIS A 49 6.58 -4.81 -0.53
CA HIS A 49 6.53 -5.54 -1.80
C HIS A 49 6.71 -7.04 -1.58
N ASP A 50 7.80 -7.42 -0.91
CA ASP A 50 8.16 -8.82 -0.67
C ASP A 50 7.08 -9.52 0.18
N TYR A 51 6.56 -8.84 1.21
CA TYR A 51 5.48 -9.37 2.03
C TYR A 51 4.20 -9.61 1.21
N ILE A 52 3.79 -8.64 0.38
CA ILE A 52 2.60 -8.77 -0.46
C ILE A 52 2.73 -9.96 -1.42
N LEU A 53 3.89 -10.11 -2.09
CA LEU A 53 4.15 -11.23 -3.00
C LEU A 53 4.18 -12.58 -2.28
N ALA A 54 4.78 -12.65 -1.08
CA ALA A 54 4.82 -13.86 -0.27
C ALA A 54 3.43 -14.37 0.13
N HIS A 55 2.42 -13.50 0.15
CA HIS A 55 1.02 -13.83 0.44
C HIS A 55 0.19 -14.04 -0.83
N GLY A 56 0.83 -14.16 -2.00
CA GLY A 56 0.16 -14.45 -3.27
C GLY A 56 -0.71 -13.31 -3.79
N ALA A 57 -0.43 -12.07 -3.36
CA ALA A 57 -1.17 -10.88 -3.80
C ALA A 57 -0.30 -9.98 -4.70
N THR A 58 -0.96 -9.04 -5.37
CA THR A 58 -0.31 -8.04 -6.24
C THR A 58 -0.31 -6.68 -5.54
N PRO A 59 0.82 -5.95 -5.48
CA PRO A 59 0.84 -4.58 -4.99
C PRO A 59 0.05 -3.66 -5.92
N ALA A 60 -1.15 -3.24 -5.50
CA ALA A 60 -2.07 -2.49 -6.35
C ALA A 60 -1.51 -1.17 -6.91
N PRO A 61 -0.68 -0.39 -6.19
CA PRO A 61 -0.06 0.82 -6.75
C PRO A 61 0.94 0.53 -7.87
N LEU A 62 1.58 -0.64 -7.89
CA LEU A 62 2.67 -0.92 -8.82
C LEU A 62 2.13 -0.94 -10.26
N ASN A 63 2.69 -0.06 -11.08
CA ASN A 63 2.29 0.20 -12.46
C ASN A 63 0.87 0.78 -12.64
N TYR A 64 0.17 1.16 -11.55
CA TYR A 64 -1.12 1.84 -11.65
C TYR A 64 -0.92 3.22 -12.25
N LYS A 65 -1.38 3.40 -13.50
CA LYS A 65 -1.17 4.64 -14.30
C LYS A 65 0.31 5.06 -14.36
N GLY A 66 1.22 4.09 -14.37
CA GLY A 66 2.67 4.32 -14.41
C GLY A 66 3.31 4.64 -13.04
N PHE A 67 2.60 4.47 -11.93
CA PHE A 67 3.21 4.61 -10.59
C PHE A 67 4.29 3.52 -10.38
N PRO A 68 5.52 3.87 -9.96
CA PRO A 68 6.67 2.98 -10.13
C PRO A 68 6.97 2.06 -8.92
N LYS A 69 6.23 2.17 -7.82
CA LYS A 69 6.52 1.50 -6.54
C LYS A 69 5.30 0.76 -5.99
N SER A 70 5.52 -0.07 -4.98
CA SER A 70 4.49 -0.97 -4.42
C SER A 70 3.59 -0.28 -3.41
N THR A 71 4.08 0.79 -2.78
CA THR A 71 3.42 1.58 -1.75
C THR A 71 3.66 3.07 -1.98
N CYS A 72 2.87 3.89 -1.29
CA CYS A 72 3.05 5.34 -1.22
C CYS A 72 3.58 5.70 0.16
N ILE A 73 4.67 6.45 0.25
CA ILE A 73 5.24 6.92 1.53
C ILE A 73 5.42 8.44 1.47
N SER A 74 4.57 9.14 2.20
CA SER A 74 4.41 10.58 2.14
C SER A 74 5.01 11.26 3.38
N LEU A 75 6.22 11.79 3.26
CA LEU A 75 6.91 12.44 4.37
C LEU A 75 6.49 13.91 4.51
N ASN A 76 6.20 14.34 5.74
CA ASN A 76 6.02 15.74 6.13
C ASN A 76 5.02 16.51 5.24
N HIS A 77 5.52 17.39 4.36
CA HIS A 77 4.70 18.24 3.49
C HIS A 77 4.13 17.50 2.26
N VAL A 78 4.51 16.25 2.03
CA VAL A 78 3.94 15.43 0.95
C VAL A 78 2.54 15.00 1.37
N VAL A 79 1.50 15.48 0.68
CA VAL A 79 0.10 15.22 1.04
C VAL A 79 -0.28 13.75 0.88
N CYS A 80 -0.04 13.19 -0.30
CA CYS A 80 -0.33 11.80 -0.65
C CYS A 80 0.55 11.35 -1.82
N HIS A 81 0.56 10.05 -2.10
CA HIS A 81 1.26 9.46 -3.25
C HIS A 81 2.77 9.77 -3.33
N GLY A 82 3.44 9.96 -2.19
CA GLY A 82 4.90 10.09 -2.16
C GLY A 82 5.56 8.82 -2.73
N ILE A 83 6.44 8.99 -3.71
CA ILE A 83 7.14 7.87 -4.35
C ILE A 83 8.31 7.44 -3.44
N PRO A 84 8.35 6.19 -2.97
CA PRO A 84 9.49 5.64 -2.25
C PRO A 84 10.82 5.81 -2.99
N GLY A 85 11.87 6.20 -2.26
CA GLY A 85 13.18 6.52 -2.82
C GLY A 85 14.27 6.57 -1.74
N PRO A 86 15.44 7.18 -2.03
CA PRO A 86 16.60 7.14 -1.14
C PRO A 86 16.46 8.01 0.12
N LYS A 87 15.40 8.82 0.24
CA LYS A 87 15.17 9.67 1.42
C LYS A 87 14.93 8.81 2.65
N THR A 88 15.57 9.18 3.75
CA THR A 88 15.43 8.50 5.05
C THR A 88 14.47 9.22 5.98
N LEU A 89 13.84 8.45 6.87
CA LEU A 89 13.04 8.98 7.98
C LEU A 89 13.93 9.74 8.95
N ARG A 90 13.42 10.87 9.46
CA ARG A 90 14.10 11.77 10.40
C ARG A 90 13.18 12.13 11.55
#